data_AF-A0A5W2M2Z2-F1
#
_entry.id   AF-A0A5W2M2Z2-F1
#
_cell.length_a   1.000
_cell.length_b   1.000
_cell.length_c   1.000
_cell.angle_alpha   90.00
_cell.angle_beta   90.00
_cell.angle_gamma   90.00
#
_symmetry.space_group_name_H-M   'P 1'
#
loop_
_entity.id
_entity.type
_entity.pdbx_description
1 polymer ?
#
loop_
_entity_poly.entity_id
_entity_poly.type
_entity_poly.pdbx_seq_one_letter_code
_entity_poly.pdbx_strand_id
1 'polypeptide(L)'
;STFAGNAKTRRHERRRKFAMERDTICNIIDSIFGCDAPDTSQEVKAKRIDRVTKAISLAGTRQKKVEVTAVKKNRIYYRDVNPLGNKIHAVQKQRGKSIPAYYD
;
A
#
# COMPACT_ATOMS: atom_id res chain seq x y z
N SER A 1 38.64 -60.57 -18.34
CA SER A 1 37.30 -60.92 -17.86
C SER A 1 36.48 -59.65 -17.77
N THR A 2 35.67 -59.35 -18.79
CA THR A 2 34.79 -58.18 -18.81
C THR A 2 33.56 -58.49 -17.97
N PHE A 3 33.61 -58.20 -16.67
CA PHE A 3 32.42 -58.24 -15.84
C PHE A 3 31.53 -57.05 -16.23
N ALA A 4 30.70 -57.26 -17.26
CA ALA A 4 29.62 -56.34 -17.58
C ALA A 4 28.63 -56.43 -16.42
N GLY A 5 28.68 -55.47 -15.51
CA GLY A 5 27.78 -55.41 -14.37
C GLY A 5 26.30 -55.56 -14.76
N ASN A 6 25.46 -55.81 -13.75
CA ASN A 6 24.03 -56.08 -13.94
C ASN A 6 23.30 -54.98 -14.75
N ALA A 7 22.08 -55.27 -15.23
CA ALA A 7 21.34 -54.35 -16.09
C ALA A 7 21.17 -52.93 -15.49
N LYS A 8 21.13 -52.82 -14.16
CA LYS A 8 21.01 -51.55 -13.43
C LYS A 8 22.29 -50.71 -13.51
N THR A 9 23.47 -51.31 -13.37
CA THR A 9 24.75 -50.58 -13.46
C THR A 9 24.98 -50.05 -14.88
N ARG A 10 24.66 -50.83 -15.90
CA ARG A 10 24.72 -50.37 -17.30
C ARG A 10 23.78 -49.20 -17.58
N ARG A 11 22.58 -49.22 -17.00
CA ARG A 11 21.62 -48.10 -17.11
C ARG A 11 22.13 -46.86 -16.40
N HIS A 12 22.77 -47.02 -15.24
CA HIS A 12 23.35 -45.92 -14.48
C HIS A 12 24.52 -45.27 -15.24
N GLU A 13 25.44 -46.06 -15.79
CA GLU A 13 26.57 -45.57 -16.59
C GLU A 13 26.11 -44.76 -17.81
N ARG A 14 25.09 -45.25 -18.55
CA ARG A 14 24.50 -44.50 -19.67
C ARG A 14 23.87 -43.17 -19.24
N ARG A 15 23.34 -43.09 -18.02
CA ARG A 15 22.71 -41.87 -17.48
C ARG A 15 23.68 -40.95 -16.73
N ARG A 16 24.93 -41.38 -16.52
CA ARG A 16 25.91 -40.67 -15.69
C ARG A 16 26.16 -39.25 -16.17
N LYS A 17 26.31 -39.05 -17.49
CA LYS A 17 26.52 -37.72 -18.08
C LYS A 17 25.37 -36.75 -17.78
N PHE A 18 24.13 -37.17 -18.06
CA PHE A 18 22.94 -36.37 -17.79
C PHE A 18 22.69 -36.11 -16.31
N ALA A 19 23.04 -37.05 -15.43
CA ALA A 19 22.95 -36.86 -13.99
C ALA A 19 23.93 -35.78 -13.53
N MET A 20 25.19 -35.84 -13.97
CA MET A 20 26.19 -34.83 -13.64
C MET A 20 25.81 -33.44 -14.18
N GLU A 21 25.28 -33.35 -15.40
CA GLU A 21 24.78 -32.10 -15.98
C GLU A 21 23.60 -31.52 -15.19
N ARG A 22 22.68 -32.37 -14.72
CA ARG A 22 21.58 -31.95 -13.86
C ARG A 22 22.10 -31.42 -12.52
N ASP A 23 23.03 -32.13 -11.91
CA ASP A 23 23.60 -31.76 -10.61
C ASP A 23 24.37 -30.43 -10.69
N THR A 24 25.14 -30.20 -11.76
CA THR A 24 25.81 -28.90 -11.98
C THR A 24 24.81 -27.77 -12.17
N ILE A 25 23.72 -27.97 -12.93
CA ILE A 25 22.69 -26.95 -13.10
C ILE A 25 22.00 -26.62 -11.76
N CYS A 26 21.65 -27.65 -10.97
CA CYS A 26 21.05 -27.45 -9.65
C CYS A 26 21.99 -26.66 -8.72
N ASN A 27 23.28 -27.02 -8.66
CA ASN A 27 24.25 -26.31 -7.83
C ASN A 27 24.43 -24.84 -8.24
N ILE A 28 24.35 -24.54 -9.55
CA ILE A 28 24.39 -23.15 -10.04
C ILE A 28 23.14 -22.39 -9.57
N ILE A 29 21.96 -23.00 -9.67
CA ILE A 29 20.70 -22.40 -9.24
C ILE A 29 20.73 -22.14 -7.73
N ASP A 30 21.14 -23.12 -6.93
CA ASP A 30 21.20 -22.98 -5.47
C ASP A 30 22.26 -21.96 -5.04
N SER A 31 23.37 -21.84 -5.78
CA SER A 31 24.38 -20.80 -5.51
C SER A 31 23.87 -19.38 -5.81
N ILE A 32 23.05 -19.20 -6.86
CA ILE A 32 22.54 -17.89 -7.30
C ILE A 32 21.26 -17.50 -6.54
N PHE A 33 20.36 -18.47 -6.33
CA PHE A 33 19.00 -18.27 -5.84
C PHE A 33 18.70 -18.97 -4.52
N GLY A 34 19.56 -19.88 -4.05
CA GLY A 34 19.43 -20.59 -2.77
C GLY A 34 19.81 -19.72 -1.57
N CYS A 35 19.38 -18.47 -1.59
CA CYS A 35 19.34 -17.65 -0.39
C CYS A 35 18.01 -17.97 0.29
N ASP A 36 18.06 -18.84 1.30
CA ASP A 36 16.95 -18.94 2.24
C ASP A 36 16.74 -17.54 2.81
N ALA A 37 15.52 -17.01 2.64
CA ALA A 37 15.15 -15.77 3.33
C ALA A 37 15.53 -15.97 4.80
N PRO A 38 16.28 -15.05 5.43
CA PRO A 38 16.58 -15.19 6.84
C PRO A 38 15.26 -15.42 7.53
N ASP A 39 15.17 -16.45 8.37
CA ASP A 39 13.96 -16.77 9.08
C ASP A 39 13.64 -15.57 9.98
N THR A 40 12.83 -14.65 9.45
CA THR A 40 12.43 -13.42 10.14
C THR A 40 11.51 -13.72 11.32
N SER A 41 11.19 -15.01 11.52
CA SER A 41 10.64 -15.58 12.74
C SER A 41 11.67 -15.68 13.88
N GLN A 42 12.65 -14.76 13.95
CA GLN A 42 13.18 -14.40 15.26
C GLN A 42 12.01 -13.89 16.10
N GLU A 43 11.40 -14.79 16.86
CA GLU A 43 10.63 -14.46 18.04
C GLU A 43 11.58 -13.70 18.96
N VAL A 44 11.68 -12.38 18.74
CA VAL A 44 12.19 -11.47 19.75
C VAL A 44 11.34 -11.79 20.97
N LYS A 45 11.97 -12.33 22.03
CA LYS A 45 11.34 -12.58 23.32
C LYS A 45 10.85 -11.24 23.87
N ALA A 46 9.73 -10.77 23.35
CA ALA A 46 9.13 -9.52 23.72
C ALA A 46 8.65 -9.74 25.14
N LYS A 47 9.27 -9.04 26.09
CA LYS A 47 8.76 -9.01 27.46
C LYS A 47 7.29 -8.63 27.36
N ARG A 48 6.41 -9.46 27.92
CA ARG A 48 4.97 -9.19 27.94
C ARG A 48 4.74 -7.90 28.73
N ILE A 49 4.50 -6.81 28.02
CA ILE A 49 4.12 -5.53 28.61
C ILE A 49 2.64 -5.64 28.98
N ASP A 50 2.29 -5.28 30.21
CA ASP A 50 0.89 -5.23 30.64
C ASP A 50 0.09 -4.21 29.81
N ARG A 51 -1.20 -4.48 29.60
CA ARG A 51 -2.06 -3.63 28.78
C ARG A 51 -2.19 -2.23 29.35
N VAL A 52 -2.18 -2.09 30.68
CA VAL A 52 -2.28 -0.81 31.37
C VAL A 52 -1.03 0.03 31.15
N THR A 53 0.16 -0.56 31.36
CA THR A 53 1.43 0.14 31.17
C THR A 53 1.64 0.58 29.72
N LYS A 54 1.25 -0.26 28.75
CA LYS A 54 1.28 0.09 27.32
C LYS A 54 0.33 1.25 26.98
N ALA A 55 -0.85 1.31 27.60
CA ALA A 55 -1.83 2.38 27.36
C ALA A 55 -1.34 3.72 27.90
N ILE A 56 -0.72 3.73 29.09
CA ILE A 56 -0.14 4.93 29.70
C ILE A 56 1.02 5.45 28.84
N SER A 57 1.92 4.57 28.37
CA SER A 57 3.06 5.00 27.54
C SER A 57 2.65 5.56 26.18
N LEU A 58 1.49 5.15 25.63
CA LEU A 58 1.01 5.57 24.31
C LEU A 58 0.25 6.92 24.33
N ALA A 59 0.02 7.51 25.50
CA ALA A 59 -0.85 8.68 25.66
C ALA A 59 -0.37 9.94 24.90
N GLY A 60 0.91 10.03 24.54
CA GLY A 60 1.50 11.22 23.90
C GLY A 60 1.29 11.36 22.39
N THR A 61 1.03 10.28 21.65
CA THR A 61 1.07 10.31 20.16
C THR A 61 -0.30 10.41 19.49
N ARG A 62 -1.38 10.46 20.26
CA ARG A 62 -2.77 10.47 19.75
C ARG A 62 -3.36 11.88 19.57
N GLN A 63 -2.53 12.91 19.41
CA GLN A 63 -3.04 14.20 18.95
C GLN A 63 -3.52 14.05 17.51
N LYS A 64 -4.82 13.75 17.32
CA LYS A 64 -5.47 14.05 16.05
C LYS A 64 -5.27 15.55 15.83
N LYS A 65 -4.49 15.93 14.82
CA LYS A 65 -4.59 17.26 14.22
C LYS A 65 -6.01 17.38 13.72
N VAL A 66 -6.91 17.88 14.57
CA VAL A 66 -8.22 18.33 14.12
C VAL A 66 -7.91 19.54 13.28
N GLU A 67 -7.82 19.33 11.98
CA GLU A 67 -7.87 20.40 11.01
C GLU A 67 -9.26 21.05 11.14
N VAL A 68 -9.34 22.06 12.02
CA VAL A 68 -10.50 22.97 12.17
C VAL A 68 -10.74 23.77 10.87
N THR A 69 -9.91 23.56 9.84
CA THR A 69 -10.02 24.16 8.51
C THR A 69 -11.15 23.60 7.66
N ALA A 70 -11.81 22.52 8.08
CA ALA A 70 -13.00 21.99 7.39
C ALA A 70 -14.33 22.69 7.77
N VAL A 71 -14.29 23.80 8.53
CA VAL A 71 -15.49 24.66 8.62
C VAL A 71 -15.64 25.34 7.25
N LYS A 72 -16.44 24.72 6.38
CA LYS A 72 -16.80 25.15 5.01
C LYS A 72 -16.67 26.67 4.85
N LYS A 73 -15.84 27.13 3.91
CA LYS A 73 -15.69 28.55 3.54
C LYS A 73 -17.04 29.27 3.34
N ASN A 74 -18.05 28.51 2.92
CA ASN A 74 -19.40 28.98 2.65
C ASN A 74 -20.27 29.20 3.90
N ARG A 75 -19.80 28.85 5.10
CA ARG A 75 -20.62 28.96 6.31
C ARG A 75 -21.06 30.40 6.54
N ILE A 76 -20.16 31.37 6.42
CA ILE A 76 -20.44 32.79 6.67
C ILE A 76 -21.40 33.36 5.62
N TYR A 77 -21.24 32.98 4.34
CA TYR A 77 -22.05 33.51 3.24
C TYR A 77 -23.52 33.06 3.25
N TYR A 78 -23.81 31.85 3.73
CA TYR A 78 -25.19 31.34 3.84
C TYR A 78 -25.72 31.38 5.28
N ARG A 79 -25.04 32.09 6.20
CA ARG A 79 -25.56 32.28 7.56
C ARG A 79 -26.63 33.35 7.55
N ASP A 80 -27.82 32.93 7.94
CA ASP A 80 -28.84 33.86 8.39
C ASP A 80 -28.53 34.30 9.83
N VAL A 81 -28.24 35.59 10.02
CA VAL A 81 -27.90 36.17 11.32
C VAL A 81 -29.02 37.00 11.92
N ASN A 82 -30.18 37.15 11.26
CA ASN A 82 -31.25 38.01 11.76
C ASN A 82 -32.31 37.24 12.57
N PRO A 83 -32.36 37.38 13.91
CA PRO A 83 -33.34 36.68 14.74
C PRO A 83 -34.78 37.18 14.54
N LEU A 84 -34.95 38.36 13.95
CA LEU A 84 -36.26 38.98 13.70
C LEU A 84 -36.77 38.77 12.27
N GLY A 85 -36.03 38.03 11.43
CA GLY A 85 -36.50 37.61 10.10
C GLY A 85 -36.60 38.70 9.02
N ASN A 86 -36.51 39.99 9.37
CA ASN A 86 -36.56 41.08 8.39
C ASN A 86 -35.39 41.00 7.38
N LYS A 87 -35.68 40.60 6.14
CA LYS A 87 -34.71 40.51 5.05
C LYS A 87 -34.66 41.80 4.26
N ILE A 88 -33.48 42.13 3.74
CA ILE A 88 -33.37 43.17 2.71
C ILE A 88 -34.20 42.74 1.50
N HIS A 89 -34.97 43.67 0.92
CA HIS A 89 -35.69 43.44 -0.32
C HIS A 89 -34.75 43.68 -1.51
N ALA A 90 -33.92 42.68 -1.83
CA ALA A 90 -33.00 42.72 -2.96
C ALA A 90 -33.67 42.10 -4.20
N VAL A 91 -34.18 42.95 -5.10
CA VAL A 91 -34.73 42.49 -6.39
C VAL A 91 -33.76 42.80 -7.51
N GLN A 92 -33.25 41.76 -8.16
CA GLN A 92 -32.41 41.89 -9.33
C GLN A 92 -33.24 42.42 -10.50
N LYS A 93 -32.78 43.51 -11.13
CA LYS A 93 -33.39 44.09 -12.33
C LYS A 93 -32.39 44.05 -13.47
N GLN A 94 -32.84 43.67 -14.66
CA GLN A 94 -32.06 43.73 -15.88
C GLN A 94 -32.59 44.85 -16.77
N ARG A 95 -31.67 45.59 -17.41
CA ARG A 95 -31.99 46.59 -18.43
C ARG A 95 -31.47 46.11 -19.78
N GLY A 96 -32.20 46.44 -20.83
CA GLY A 96 -31.79 46.15 -22.21
C GLY A 96 -30.49 46.87 -22.57
N LYS A 97 -29.78 46.31 -23.53
CA LYS A 97 -28.61 46.93 -24.16
C LYS A 97 -28.87 46.97 -25.67
N SER A 98 -28.33 47.96 -26.36
CA SER A 98 -28.27 47.94 -27.82
C SER A 98 -27.14 47.01 -28.23
N ILE A 99 -27.48 45.81 -28.69
CA ILE A 99 -26.52 44.81 -29.15
C ILE A 99 -26.61 44.82 -30.68
N PRO A 100 -25.57 45.27 -31.41
CA PRO A 100 -25.58 45.26 -32.87
C PRO A 100 -25.66 43.81 -33.37
N ALA A 101 -26.58 43.56 -34.31
CA ALA A 101 -26.55 42.34 -35.11
C ALA A 101 -25.85 42.69 -36.42
N TYR A 102 -24.62 42.23 -36.59
CA TYR A 102 -23.99 42.22 -37.91
C TYR A 102 -24.61 41.06 -38.68
N TYR A 103 -25.29 41.38 -39.77
CA TYR A 103 -25.61 40.41 -40.81
C TYR A 103 -24.64 40.66 -41.97
N ASP A 104 -24.12 39.58 -42.54
CA ASP A 104 -23.22 39.61 -43.71
C ASP A 104 -23.90 40.22 -44.94
#